data_AF-A0A3M2DPN3-F1
#
_entry.id   AF-A0A3M2DPN3-F1
#
_cell.length_a   1.000
_cell.length_b   1.000
_cell.length_c   1.000
_cell.angle_alpha   90.00
_cell.angle_beta   90.00
_cell.angle_gamma   90.00
#
_symmetry.space_group_name_H-M   'P 1'
#
loop_
_entity.id
_entity.type
_entity.pdbx_description
1 polymer ?
#
loop_
_entity_poly.entity_id
_entity_poly.type
_entity_poly.pdbx_seq_one_letter_code
_entity_poly.pdbx_strand_id
1 'polypeptide(L)'
;MRNGTRTATDSHIADTGDEPAPLPADAVLADEGLAPADAARPGQVLLLACGALAREILALIRANGWDHMTLACLPAKLHLWPDRIPAAVEEAVSHHRDRFERIFVVYADCGTGGRLQETCRRLGVEMVEGPHCYAFFDGLDDFAARAEDEIGTFY
;
A
#
# COMPACT_ATOMS: atom_id res chain seq x y z
N MET A 1 -27.40 -2.56 57.66
CA MET A 1 -27.81 -3.11 56.35
C MET A 1 -26.68 -2.87 55.37
N ARG A 2 -26.35 -3.90 54.57
CA ARG A 2 -25.31 -3.95 53.51
C ARG A 2 -25.50 -2.77 52.54
N ASN A 3 -24.55 -2.24 51.78
CA ASN A 3 -23.58 -2.87 50.87
C ASN A 3 -22.74 -1.70 50.28
N GLY A 4 -21.41 -1.76 50.19
CA GLY A 4 -20.74 -2.31 49.01
C GLY A 4 -19.87 -1.25 48.32
N THR A 5 -18.69 -0.95 48.87
CA THR A 5 -17.66 -0.14 48.21
C THR A 5 -16.98 -1.02 47.17
N ARG A 6 -17.18 -0.76 45.88
CA ARG A 6 -16.50 -1.46 44.78
C ARG A 6 -15.00 -1.15 44.87
N THR A 7 -14.19 -2.16 45.11
CA THR A 7 -12.75 -2.13 44.83
C THR A 7 -12.59 -2.12 43.31
N ALA A 8 -12.12 -1.00 42.76
CA ALA A 8 -11.62 -0.95 41.40
C ALA A 8 -10.29 -1.71 41.38
N THR A 9 -10.29 -2.88 40.77
CA THR A 9 -9.06 -3.58 40.40
C THR A 9 -8.55 -2.90 39.15
N ASP A 10 -7.55 -2.03 39.30
CA ASP A 10 -6.71 -1.57 38.19
C ASP A 10 -5.93 -2.77 37.67
N SER A 11 -6.54 -3.45 36.71
CA SER A 11 -5.85 -4.37 35.81
C SER A 11 -4.99 -3.52 34.89
N HIS A 12 -3.81 -3.13 35.37
CA HIS A 12 -2.70 -2.72 34.51
C HIS A 12 -2.44 -3.85 33.51
N ILE A 13 -2.98 -3.70 32.31
CA ILE A 13 -2.49 -4.41 31.12
C ILE A 13 -1.08 -3.90 30.94
N ALA A 14 -0.10 -4.75 31.23
CA ALA A 14 1.29 -4.49 30.92
C ALA A 14 1.39 -4.30 29.40
N ASP A 15 1.72 -3.08 29.01
CA ASP A 15 2.20 -2.71 27.67
C ASP A 15 3.49 -3.51 27.42
N THR A 16 3.35 -4.70 26.84
CA THR A 16 4.48 -5.50 26.39
C THR A 16 5.10 -4.76 25.22
N GLY A 17 6.16 -4.01 25.53
CA GLY A 17 6.87 -3.13 24.60
C GLY A 17 7.46 -3.86 23.40
N ASP A 18 6.67 -3.95 22.34
CA ASP A 18 7.14 -4.00 20.98
C ASP A 18 6.76 -2.68 20.32
N GLU A 19 7.59 -1.65 20.53
CA GLU A 19 7.40 -0.39 19.83
C GLU A 19 7.52 -0.67 18.33
N PRO A 20 6.49 -0.38 17.53
CA PRO A 20 6.47 -0.79 16.14
C PRO A 20 7.67 -0.19 15.41
N ALA A 21 8.33 -1.01 14.59
CA ALA A 21 9.48 -0.58 13.80
C ALA A 21 9.16 0.75 13.08
N PRO A 22 10.08 1.73 13.12
CA PRO A 22 9.83 3.06 12.61
C PRO A 22 9.48 2.99 11.11
N LEU A 23 8.51 3.80 10.69
CA LEU A 23 8.17 3.89 9.27
C LEU A 23 9.38 4.39 8.46
N PRO A 24 9.56 3.93 7.20
CA PRO A 24 10.64 4.40 6.33
C PRO A 24 10.65 5.93 6.19
N ALA A 25 11.81 6.55 5.93
CA ALA A 25 11.90 7.99 5.70
C ALA A 25 11.26 8.40 4.35
N ASP A 26 10.72 9.62 4.26
CA ASP A 26 10.05 10.10 3.03
C ASP A 26 10.97 10.08 1.81
N ALA A 27 12.24 10.48 1.99
CA ALA A 27 13.22 10.48 0.91
C ALA A 27 13.40 9.07 0.30
N VAL A 28 13.40 8.02 1.13
CA VAL A 28 13.54 6.64 0.65
C VAL A 28 12.32 6.25 -0.18
N LEU A 29 11.11 6.50 0.31
CA LEU A 29 9.88 6.19 -0.41
C LEU A 29 9.73 7.00 -1.71
N ALA A 30 10.21 8.24 -1.70
CA ALA A 30 10.21 9.12 -2.86
C ALA A 30 11.16 8.64 -3.96
N ASP A 31 12.39 8.29 -3.60
CA ASP A 31 13.48 8.08 -4.55
C ASP A 31 13.79 6.63 -4.90
N GLU A 32 13.59 5.72 -3.97
CA GLU A 32 14.01 4.31 -4.05
C GLU A 32 12.82 3.35 -3.96
N GLY A 33 11.78 3.73 -3.21
CA GLY A 33 10.65 2.86 -2.91
C GLY A 33 10.88 2.04 -1.65
N LEU A 34 10.38 0.82 -1.61
CA LEU A 34 10.49 -0.07 -0.45
C LEU A 34 10.67 -1.51 -0.92
N ALA A 35 11.71 -2.18 -0.45
CA ALA A 35 11.86 -3.61 -0.67
C ALA A 35 10.91 -4.40 0.24
N PRO A 36 10.38 -5.56 -0.21
CA PRO A 36 9.55 -6.38 0.65
C PRO A 36 10.38 -7.01 1.76
N ALA A 37 9.76 -7.17 2.94
CA ALA A 37 10.27 -8.06 3.97
C ALA A 37 10.36 -9.51 3.45
N ASP A 38 11.22 -10.33 4.05
CA ASP A 38 11.47 -11.69 3.58
C ASP A 38 10.19 -12.55 3.56
N ALA A 39 9.91 -13.15 2.40
CA ALA A 39 8.83 -14.12 2.23
C ALA A 39 9.25 -15.46 2.85
N ALA A 40 8.98 -15.65 4.14
CA ALA A 40 9.39 -16.86 4.87
C ALA A 40 8.32 -17.97 4.89
N ARG A 41 7.09 -17.71 4.43
CA ARG A 41 5.94 -18.59 4.65
C ARG A 41 5.14 -18.85 3.35
N PRO A 42 4.53 -20.04 3.19
CA PRO A 42 3.49 -20.27 2.18
C PRO A 42 2.31 -19.30 2.37
N GLY A 43 1.55 -18.98 1.32
CA GLY A 43 0.38 -18.09 1.41
C GLY A 43 0.68 -16.60 1.43
N GLN A 44 1.93 -16.18 1.24
CA GLN A 44 2.29 -14.75 1.30
C GLN A 44 1.85 -14.01 0.04
N VAL A 45 1.16 -12.89 0.24
CA VAL A 45 0.73 -11.96 -0.80
C VAL A 45 1.66 -10.75 -0.81
N LEU A 46 2.21 -10.41 -1.98
CA LEU A 46 2.93 -9.17 -2.18
C LEU A 46 1.96 -8.08 -2.64
N LEU A 47 1.88 -7.00 -1.88
CA LEU A 47 1.34 -5.72 -2.32
C LEU A 47 2.48 -4.97 -3.01
N LEU A 48 2.43 -4.84 -4.33
CA LEU A 48 3.37 -4.01 -5.09
C LEU A 48 2.75 -2.64 -5.31
N ALA A 49 3.14 -1.66 -4.50
CA ALA A 49 2.47 -0.38 -4.40
C ALA A 49 3.28 0.79 -4.99
N CYS A 50 2.63 1.95 -5.07
CA CYS A 50 3.35 3.22 -5.13
C CYS A 50 3.97 3.58 -3.78
N GLY A 51 5.20 4.09 -3.76
CA GLY A 51 5.84 4.64 -2.57
C GLY A 51 5.02 5.73 -1.84
N ALA A 52 4.18 6.48 -2.56
CA ALA A 52 3.28 7.48 -1.97
C ALA A 52 2.20 6.91 -1.05
N LEU A 53 1.90 5.61 -1.16
CA LEU A 53 0.89 4.92 -0.35
C LEU A 53 1.51 4.08 0.78
N ALA A 54 2.84 4.04 0.86
CA ALA A 54 3.53 3.04 1.66
C ALA A 54 3.24 3.17 3.15
N ARG A 55 3.20 4.40 3.67
CA ARG A 55 3.00 4.65 5.10
C ARG A 55 1.62 4.17 5.56
N GLU A 56 0.58 4.48 4.78
CA GLU A 56 -0.79 4.14 5.11
C GLU A 56 -1.06 2.66 4.92
N ILE A 57 -0.52 2.02 3.88
CA ILE A 57 -0.61 0.57 3.71
C ILE A 57 0.10 -0.15 4.87
N LEU A 58 1.30 0.29 5.26
CA LEU A 58 2.00 -0.28 6.41
C LEU A 58 1.22 -0.09 7.72
N ALA A 59 0.59 1.07 7.90
CA ALA A 59 -0.27 1.33 9.06
C ALA A 59 -1.48 0.39 9.07
N LEU A 60 -2.12 0.15 7.93
CA LEU A 60 -3.24 -0.79 7.79
C LEU A 60 -2.82 -2.24 8.06
N ILE A 61 -1.69 -2.69 7.49
CA ILE A 61 -1.14 -4.03 7.74
C ILE A 61 -0.95 -4.25 9.23
N ARG A 62 -0.32 -3.28 9.93
CA ARG A 62 -0.09 -3.37 11.38
C ARG A 62 -1.39 -3.34 12.17
N ALA A 63 -2.27 -2.37 11.91
CA ALA A 63 -3.51 -2.18 12.65
C ALA A 63 -4.44 -3.39 12.56
N ASN A 64 -4.37 -4.15 11.47
CA ASN A 64 -5.23 -5.31 11.23
C ASN A 64 -4.52 -6.67 11.40
N GLY A 65 -3.24 -6.70 11.75
CA GLY A 65 -2.47 -7.94 11.91
C GLY A 65 -2.39 -8.77 10.61
N TRP A 66 -2.19 -8.13 9.46
CA TRP A 66 -2.12 -8.80 8.16
C TRP A 66 -0.74 -9.46 7.92
N ASP A 67 -0.37 -10.42 8.77
CA ASP A 67 0.95 -11.08 8.77
C ASP A 67 1.24 -11.95 7.52
N HIS A 68 0.25 -12.06 6.63
CA HIS A 68 0.33 -12.77 5.35
C HIS A 68 0.52 -11.83 4.15
N MET A 69 0.53 -10.51 4.38
CA MET A 69 0.75 -9.50 3.35
C MET A 69 2.08 -8.80 3.55
N THR A 70 2.86 -8.69 2.49
CA THR A 70 4.13 -7.97 2.46
C THR A 70 4.03 -6.81 1.49
N LEU A 71 4.59 -5.66 1.85
CA LEU A 71 4.62 -4.48 0.99
C LEU A 71 5.97 -4.34 0.29
N ALA A 72 5.96 -4.21 -1.02
CA ALA A 72 7.04 -3.58 -1.80
C ALA A 72 6.49 -2.33 -2.48
N CYS A 73 7.35 -1.33 -2.69
CA CYS A 73 6.97 -0.10 -3.36
C CYS A 73 7.95 0.25 -4.47
N LEU A 74 7.41 0.77 -5.57
CA LEU A 74 8.21 1.52 -6.54
C LEU A 74 8.40 2.98 -6.07
N PRO A 75 9.46 3.67 -6.51
CA PRO A 75 9.69 5.08 -6.16
C PRO A 75 8.49 5.96 -6.47
N ALA A 76 8.05 6.79 -5.51
CA ALA A 76 6.89 7.68 -5.71
C ALA A 76 7.09 8.65 -6.89
N LYS A 77 8.33 9.09 -7.13
CA LYS A 77 8.68 9.98 -8.24
C LYS A 77 8.33 9.47 -9.63
N LEU A 78 8.02 8.18 -9.81
CA LEU A 78 7.50 7.68 -11.08
C LEU A 78 6.20 8.35 -11.53
N HIS A 79 5.47 9.02 -10.62
CA HIS A 79 4.34 9.90 -10.98
C HIS A 79 4.73 11.03 -11.94
N LEU A 80 6.00 11.45 -11.92
CA LEU A 80 6.53 12.46 -12.84
C LEU A 80 6.84 11.88 -14.23
N TRP A 81 6.88 10.56 -14.37
CA TRP A 81 7.17 9.85 -15.62
C TRP A 81 6.22 8.67 -15.84
N PRO A 82 4.91 8.93 -16.10
CA PRO A 82 3.90 7.88 -16.20
C PRO A 82 4.21 6.81 -17.25
N ASP A 83 4.96 7.17 -18.29
CA ASP A 83 5.43 6.27 -19.34
C ASP A 83 6.38 5.17 -18.84
N ARG A 84 7.03 5.37 -17.69
CA ARG A 84 7.97 4.41 -17.09
C ARG A 84 7.28 3.43 -16.14
N ILE A 85 6.11 3.77 -15.62
CA ILE A 85 5.41 2.96 -14.62
C ILE A 85 5.16 1.52 -15.11
N PRO A 86 4.63 1.27 -16.34
CA PRO A 86 4.34 -0.09 -16.77
C PRO A 86 5.57 -0.99 -16.81
N ALA A 87 6.71 -0.47 -17.27
CA ALA A 87 7.96 -1.21 -17.32
C ALA A 87 8.52 -1.50 -15.92
N ALA A 88 8.47 -0.52 -15.01
CA ALA A 88 8.91 -0.69 -13.63
C ALA A 88 8.06 -1.73 -12.86
N VAL A 89 6.74 -1.72 -13.08
CA VAL A 89 5.84 -2.74 -12.50
C VAL A 89 6.13 -4.12 -13.09
N GLU A 90 6.32 -4.23 -14.40
CA GLU A 90 6.67 -5.50 -15.03
C GLU A 90 7.96 -6.11 -14.50
N GLU A 91 9.01 -5.29 -14.34
CA GLU A 91 10.28 -5.70 -13.77
C GLU A 91 10.11 -6.19 -12.33
N ALA A 92 9.43 -5.42 -11.47
CA ALA A 92 9.22 -5.77 -10.07
C ALA A 92 8.36 -7.04 -9.92
N VAL A 93 7.28 -7.15 -10.69
CA VAL A 93 6.44 -8.36 -10.71
C VAL A 93 7.28 -9.57 -11.10
N SER A 94 8.08 -9.48 -12.17
CA SER A 94 8.92 -10.59 -12.63
C SER A 94 9.96 -10.98 -11.58
N HIS A 95 10.59 -10.00 -10.93
CA HIS A 95 11.59 -10.23 -9.88
C HIS A 95 11.01 -10.93 -8.64
N HIS A 96 9.77 -10.65 -8.28
CA HIS A 96 9.15 -11.19 -7.06
C HIS A 96 8.30 -12.44 -7.28
N ARG A 97 7.97 -12.80 -8.52
CA ARG A 97 6.98 -13.85 -8.85
C ARG A 97 7.29 -15.21 -8.24
N ASP A 98 8.56 -15.57 -8.12
CA ASP A 98 8.97 -16.88 -7.58
C ASP A 98 8.99 -16.91 -6.05
N ARG A 99 8.85 -15.76 -5.38
CA ARG A 99 8.94 -15.62 -3.92
C ARG A 99 7.58 -15.51 -3.24
N PHE A 100 6.53 -15.17 -3.97
CA PHE A 100 5.20 -14.89 -3.43
C PHE A 100 4.13 -15.69 -4.15
N GLU A 101 3.13 -16.17 -3.41
CA GLU A 101 2.04 -16.95 -3.99
C GLU A 101 1.12 -16.07 -4.86
N ARG A 102 0.95 -14.81 -4.46
CA ARG A 102 0.18 -13.82 -5.20
C ARG A 102 0.89 -12.48 -5.16
N ILE A 103 0.83 -11.75 -6.27
CA ILE A 103 1.21 -10.35 -6.35
C ILE A 103 -0.05 -9.57 -6.72
N PHE A 104 -0.35 -8.55 -5.94
CA PHE A 104 -1.44 -7.61 -6.17
C PHE A 104 -0.84 -6.21 -6.34
N VAL A 105 -1.11 -5.57 -7.48
CA VAL A 105 -0.56 -4.26 -7.80
C VAL A 105 -1.43 -3.18 -7.15
N VAL A 106 -0.89 -2.53 -6.12
CA VAL A 106 -1.53 -1.39 -5.42
C VAL A 106 -0.98 -0.08 -5.99
N TYR A 107 -1.12 0.06 -7.30
CA TYR A 107 -0.71 1.23 -8.08
C TYR A 107 -1.87 1.54 -9.00
N ALA A 108 -2.38 2.79 -9.00
CA ALA A 108 -3.45 3.22 -9.90
C ALA A 108 -2.93 3.54 -11.31
N ASP A 109 -3.78 3.97 -12.24
CA ASP A 109 -3.32 4.31 -13.60
C ASP A 109 -2.26 5.43 -13.64
N CYS A 110 -2.41 6.47 -12.81
CA CYS A 110 -1.43 7.56 -12.62
C CYS A 110 -0.96 8.20 -13.94
N GLY A 111 -1.88 8.39 -14.88
CA GLY A 111 -1.58 9.01 -16.18
C GLY A 111 -0.94 8.07 -17.20
N THR A 112 -0.94 6.75 -16.98
CA THR A 112 -0.42 5.80 -17.98
C THR A 112 -1.36 5.65 -19.18
N GLY A 113 -2.63 6.04 -19.04
CA GLY A 113 -3.64 5.96 -20.08
C GLY A 113 -4.14 4.53 -20.30
N GLY A 114 -4.24 3.74 -19.24
CA GLY A 114 -4.63 2.33 -19.26
C GLY A 114 -3.51 1.35 -19.59
N ARG A 115 -2.30 1.84 -19.90
CA ARG A 115 -1.16 0.98 -20.24
C ARG A 115 -0.72 0.10 -19.08
N LEU A 116 -0.78 0.61 -17.85
CA LEU A 116 -0.46 -0.20 -16.67
C LEU A 116 -1.47 -1.34 -16.48
N GLN A 117 -2.76 -1.07 -16.66
CA GLN A 117 -3.80 -2.10 -16.59
C GLN A 117 -3.56 -3.21 -17.63
N GLU A 118 -3.21 -2.83 -18.85
CA GLU A 118 -2.86 -3.79 -19.91
C GLU A 118 -1.64 -4.64 -19.56
N THR A 119 -0.60 -4.02 -18.99
CA THR A 119 0.58 -4.75 -18.49
C THR A 119 0.20 -5.73 -17.39
N CYS A 120 -0.59 -5.32 -16.39
CA CYS A 120 -1.03 -6.21 -15.31
C CYS A 120 -1.85 -7.40 -15.85
N ARG A 121 -2.76 -7.15 -16.80
CA ARG A 121 -3.53 -8.19 -17.50
C ARG A 121 -2.64 -9.19 -18.22
N ARG A 122 -1.64 -8.72 -18.99
CA ARG A 122 -0.67 -9.57 -19.69
C ARG A 122 0.18 -10.40 -18.73
N LEU A 123 0.54 -9.83 -17.58
CA LEU A 123 1.30 -10.50 -16.52
C LEU A 123 0.43 -11.45 -15.66
N GLY A 124 -0.89 -11.45 -15.85
CA GLY A 124 -1.81 -12.27 -15.06
C GLY A 124 -1.83 -11.88 -13.58
N VAL A 125 -1.61 -10.61 -13.26
CA VAL A 125 -1.70 -10.07 -11.89
C VAL A 125 -2.89 -9.12 -11.79
N GLU A 126 -3.50 -9.08 -10.61
CA GLU A 126 -4.58 -8.15 -10.31
C GLU A 126 -4.00 -6.78 -9.92
N MET A 127 -4.76 -5.72 -10.22
CA MET A 127 -4.40 -4.33 -9.96
C MET A 127 -5.59 -3.60 -9.36
N VAL A 128 -5.33 -2.71 -8.40
CA VAL A 128 -6.35 -1.82 -7.84
C VAL A 128 -6.88 -0.85 -8.91
N GLU A 129 -8.19 -0.66 -8.95
CA GLU A 129 -8.81 0.29 -9.87
C GLU A 129 -8.58 1.74 -9.40
N GLY A 130 -8.50 2.68 -10.33
CA GLY A 130 -8.47 4.10 -10.02
C GLY A 130 -7.65 4.95 -11.00
N PRO A 131 -7.96 6.26 -11.11
CA PRO A 131 -7.28 7.15 -12.05
C PRO A 131 -5.86 7.52 -11.61
N HIS A 132 -5.59 7.64 -10.31
CA HIS A 132 -4.28 7.91 -9.73
C HIS A 132 -4.22 7.49 -8.25
N CYS A 133 -3.01 7.29 -7.71
CA CYS A 133 -2.84 6.73 -6.36
C CYS A 133 -3.47 7.62 -5.27
N TYR A 134 -3.41 8.95 -5.41
CA TYR A 134 -3.99 9.86 -4.42
C TYR A 134 -5.51 9.78 -4.31
N ALA A 135 -6.22 9.24 -5.31
CA ALA A 135 -7.68 9.08 -5.25
C ALA A 135 -8.10 8.14 -4.11
N PHE A 136 -7.21 7.26 -3.65
CA PHE A 136 -7.50 6.32 -2.58
C PHE A 136 -7.70 6.96 -1.20
N PHE A 137 -7.13 8.15 -0.98
CA PHE A 137 -7.32 8.87 0.29
C PHE A 137 -8.71 9.46 0.43
N ASP A 138 -9.35 9.73 -0.71
CA ASP A 138 -10.69 10.30 -0.78
C ASP A 138 -11.76 9.21 -0.98
N GLY A 139 -11.37 8.10 -1.61
CA GLY A 139 -12.28 7.10 -2.13
C GLY A 139 -12.61 7.40 -3.60
N LEU A 140 -12.77 6.34 -4.40
CA LEU A 140 -12.94 6.49 -5.85
C LEU A 140 -14.25 7.19 -6.23
N ASP A 141 -15.32 6.94 -5.49
CA ASP A 141 -16.64 7.51 -5.74
C ASP A 141 -16.64 9.03 -5.46
N ASP A 142 -16.15 9.43 -4.29
CA ASP A 142 -16.06 10.84 -3.89
C ASP A 142 -15.07 11.60 -4.78
N PHE A 143 -13.95 10.98 -5.15
CA PHE A 143 -13.01 11.53 -6.13
C PHE A 143 -13.69 11.78 -7.48
N ALA A 144 -14.43 10.80 -8.00
CA ALA A 144 -15.10 10.92 -9.29
C ALA A 144 -16.18 12.03 -9.26
N ALA A 145 -16.88 12.20 -8.14
CA ALA A 145 -17.92 13.21 -7.99
C ALA A 145 -17.38 14.65 -8.06
N ARG A 146 -16.15 14.91 -7.60
CA ARG A 146 -15.53 16.25 -7.63
C ARG A 146 -14.66 16.52 -8.85
N ALA A 147 -14.28 15.48 -9.61
CA ALA A 147 -13.35 15.61 -10.73
C ALA A 147 -13.84 16.61 -11.80
N GLU A 148 -15.15 16.77 -11.96
CA GLU A 148 -15.76 17.74 -12.88
C GLU A 148 -15.50 19.21 -12.47
N ASP A 149 -15.35 19.48 -11.17
CA ASP A 149 -15.09 20.82 -10.64
C ASP A 149 -13.58 21.17 -10.59
N GLU A 150 -12.71 20.20 -10.87
CA GLU A 150 -11.25 20.30 -10.68
C GLU A 150 -10.44 20.07 -11.97
N ILE A 151 -11.00 20.42 -13.13
CA ILE A 151 -10.42 20.16 -14.47
C ILE A 151 -8.98 20.72 -14.66
N GLY A 152 -8.46 21.54 -13.75
CA GLY A 152 -7.08 22.08 -13.76
C GLY A 152 -6.10 21.48 -12.73
N THR A 153 -6.49 20.49 -11.94
CA THR A 153 -5.65 19.96 -10.85
C THR A 153 -4.79 18.78 -11.32
N PHE A 154 -3.51 18.78 -10.94
CA PHE A 154 -2.58 17.68 -11.18
C PHE A 154 -2.25 16.98 -9.87
N TYR A 155 -2.20 15.65 -9.93
CA TYR A 155 -1.99 14.73 -8.80
C TYR A 155 -0.79 13.83 -9.06
#